data_AF-A0A7C4UJ07-F1
#
_entry.id   AF-A0A7C4UJ07-F1
#
_cell.length_a   1.000
_cell.length_b   1.000
_cell.length_c   1.000
_cell.angle_alpha   90.00
_cell.angle_beta   90.00
_cell.angle_gamma   90.00
#
_symmetry.space_group_name_H-M   'P 1'
#
loop_
_entity.id
_entity.type
_entity.pdbx_description
1 polymer ?
#
loop_
_entity_poly.entity_id
_entity_poly.type
_entity_poly.pdbx_seq_one_letter_code
_entity_poly.pdbx_strand_id
1 'polypeptide(L)'
;MRTLSSFLFASTLIGTLFLGSDGGPARACTGIRTTAVDGTVVQARTMEFGIAMDSQVIVVPRGYDRTGTTPDGQPGIRWSARYACVGANGAGMPLMLNGVNEKGLACGLFYFPGMAQYMPYSKQAASRTLAAWE
;
A
#
# COMPACT_ATOMS: atom_id res chain seq x y z
N MET A 1 -41.75 -18.28 51.02
CA MET A 1 -40.36 -18.62 51.39
C MET A 1 -39.68 -19.19 50.16
N ARG A 2 -38.68 -18.48 49.60
CA ARG A 2 -37.73 -18.89 48.54
C ARG A 2 -38.38 -19.17 47.16
N THR A 3 -37.96 -18.67 46.01
CA THR A 3 -36.72 -18.02 45.53
C THR A 3 -37.04 -17.58 44.10
N LEU A 4 -37.35 -16.30 43.86
CA LEU A 4 -37.51 -15.76 42.49
C LEU A 4 -36.60 -14.55 42.21
N SER A 5 -35.66 -14.26 43.11
CA SER A 5 -34.79 -13.08 43.04
C SER A 5 -33.36 -13.40 42.57
N SER A 6 -33.05 -14.67 42.29
CA SER A 6 -31.67 -15.11 42.04
C SER A 6 -31.27 -15.24 40.57
N PHE A 7 -32.18 -15.03 39.62
CA PHE A 7 -31.88 -15.17 38.18
C PHE A 7 -31.67 -13.84 37.43
N LEU A 8 -31.87 -12.69 38.09
CA LEU A 8 -31.73 -11.37 37.44
C LEU A 8 -30.38 -10.68 37.68
N PHE A 9 -29.49 -11.27 38.49
CA PHE A 9 -28.17 -10.68 38.78
C PHE A 9 -26.99 -11.33 38.04
N ALA A 10 -27.20 -12.42 37.30
CA ALA A 10 -26.11 -13.12 36.60
C ALA A 10 -25.85 -12.62 35.17
N SER A 11 -26.71 -11.76 34.59
CA SER A 11 -26.63 -11.39 33.18
C SER A 11 -25.95 -10.03 32.90
N THR A 12 -25.61 -9.26 33.93
CA THR A 12 -25.03 -7.91 33.78
C THR A 12 -23.51 -7.84 33.90
N LEU A 13 -22.80 -8.97 34.05
CA LEU A 13 -21.33 -8.99 34.23
C LEU A 13 -20.51 -9.49 33.03
N ILE A 14 -21.12 -9.82 31.90
CA ILE A 14 -20.40 -10.27 30.69
C ILE A 14 -20.40 -9.19 29.57
N GLY A 15 -20.97 -8.02 29.82
CA GLY A 15 -21.22 -6.99 28.79
C GLY A 15 -20.17 -5.88 28.64
N THR A 16 -19.08 -5.88 29.40
CA THR A 16 -18.14 -4.72 29.44
C THR A 16 -16.68 -5.12 29.37
N LEU A 17 -16.31 -5.99 28.42
CA LEU A 17 -14.91 -6.28 28.13
C LEU A 17 -14.56 -6.20 26.64
N PHE A 18 -15.06 -5.17 25.93
CA PHE A 18 -14.59 -4.83 24.57
C PHE A 18 -14.58 -3.31 24.29
N LEU A 19 -14.47 -2.45 25.30
CA LEU A 19 -14.34 -0.99 25.12
C LEU A 19 -12.92 -0.48 25.44
N GLY A 20 -11.91 -1.24 25.02
CA GLY A 20 -10.51 -0.93 25.33
C GLY A 20 -9.55 -1.37 24.24
N SER A 21 -9.92 -1.18 22.97
CA SER A 21 -8.91 -1.09 21.92
C SER A 21 -8.68 0.39 21.64
N ASP A 22 -7.78 1.00 22.40
CA ASP A 22 -7.12 2.25 21.99
C ASP A 22 -6.28 1.91 20.75
N GLY A 23 -6.95 1.91 19.59
CA GLY A 23 -6.34 1.81 18.28
C GLY A 23 -5.59 3.10 18.00
N GLY A 24 -4.45 3.30 18.66
CA GLY A 24 -3.51 4.35 18.29
C GLY A 24 -3.23 4.26 16.78
N PRO A 25 -3.01 5.39 16.10
CA PRO A 25 -2.81 5.38 14.65
C PRO A 25 -1.63 4.46 14.32
N ALA A 26 -1.90 3.39 13.58
CA ALA A 26 -0.85 2.57 13.02
C ALA A 26 0.00 3.48 12.14
N ARG A 27 1.27 3.68 12.52
CA ARG A 27 2.23 4.43 11.71
C ARG A 27 2.71 3.56 10.55
N ALA A 28 1.77 3.19 9.70
CA ALA A 28 1.97 2.39 8.51
C ALA A 28 1.07 2.93 7.41
N CYS A 29 1.50 2.73 6.17
CA CYS A 29 0.66 2.96 5.01
C CYS A 29 -0.62 2.11 5.14
N THR A 30 -1.79 2.75 5.11
CA THR A 30 -3.08 2.05 5.12
C THR A 30 -3.69 2.07 3.73
N GLY A 31 -4.16 0.93 3.24
CA GLY A 31 -4.85 0.79 1.97
C GLY A 31 -6.22 0.16 2.17
N ILE A 32 -7.25 0.76 1.58
CA ILE A 32 -8.62 0.25 1.62
C ILE A 32 -9.17 0.12 0.20
N ARG A 33 -10.03 -0.88 0.00
CA ARG A 33 -10.82 -1.03 -1.21
C ARG A 33 -12.27 -1.27 -0.80
N THR A 34 -13.18 -0.50 -1.38
CA THR A 34 -14.61 -0.67 -1.19
C THR A 34 -15.31 -0.78 -2.54
N THR A 35 -16.47 -1.45 -2.54
CA THR A 35 -17.37 -1.51 -3.69
C THR A 35 -18.66 -0.81 -3.28
N ALA A 36 -19.06 0.22 -4.02
CA ALA A 36 -20.32 0.93 -3.83
C ALA A 36 -21.51 0.08 -4.29
N VAL A 37 -22.73 0.47 -3.91
CA VAL A 37 -23.97 -0.26 -4.25
C VAL A 37 -24.20 -0.34 -5.76
N ASP A 38 -23.74 0.65 -6.52
CA ASP A 38 -23.83 0.69 -7.98
C ASP A 38 -22.72 -0.14 -8.69
N GLY A 39 -21.87 -0.82 -7.92
CA GLY A 39 -20.75 -1.63 -8.44
C GLY A 39 -19.45 -0.87 -8.63
N THR A 40 -19.41 0.45 -8.40
CA THR A 40 -18.18 1.25 -8.49
C THR A 40 -17.16 0.77 -7.46
N VAL A 41 -15.92 0.54 -7.90
CA VAL A 41 -14.81 0.15 -7.02
C VAL A 41 -13.95 1.37 -6.69
N VAL A 42 -13.77 1.66 -5.41
CA VAL A 42 -12.92 2.75 -4.93
C VAL A 42 -11.76 2.15 -4.14
N GLN A 43 -10.54 2.54 -4.51
CA GLN A 43 -9.33 2.28 -3.73
C GLN A 43 -8.86 3.60 -3.12
N ALA A 44 -8.48 3.57 -1.84
CA ALA A 44 -7.83 4.68 -1.18
C ALA A 44 -6.61 4.20 -0.40
N ARG A 45 -5.66 5.10 -0.20
CA ARG A 45 -4.52 4.89 0.68
C ARG A 45 -4.13 6.17 1.40
N THR A 46 -3.43 6.04 2.51
CA THR A 46 -2.76 7.14 3.21
C THR A 46 -1.25 6.98 3.09
N MET A 47 -0.48 8.08 3.03
CA MET A 47 0.99 8.10 2.85
C MET A 47 1.73 8.61 4.08
N GLU A 48 2.10 7.68 4.95
CA GLU A 48 2.81 7.93 6.20
C GLU A 48 4.31 7.71 6.04
N PHE A 49 5.07 8.80 6.09
CA PHE A 49 6.52 8.79 6.21
C PHE A 49 6.94 9.74 7.33
N GLY A 50 8.13 9.52 7.89
CA GLY A 50 8.72 10.42 8.91
C GLY A 50 9.17 11.78 8.36
N ILE A 51 9.00 12.00 7.05
CA ILE A 51 9.36 13.21 6.32
C ILE A 51 8.17 13.62 5.43
N ALA A 52 8.12 14.91 5.06
CA ALA A 52 7.22 15.35 4.00
C ALA A 52 7.64 14.69 2.68
N MET A 53 6.68 14.08 1.98
CA MET A 53 6.95 13.42 0.70
C MET A 53 6.81 14.38 -0.49
N ASP A 54 6.20 15.55 -0.32
CA ASP A 54 5.98 16.57 -1.35
C ASP A 54 5.48 15.97 -2.68
N SER A 55 4.49 15.08 -2.56
CA SER A 55 3.94 14.31 -3.67
C SER A 55 3.28 15.20 -4.73
N GLN A 56 3.57 14.88 -5.98
CA GLN A 56 2.97 15.42 -7.18
C GLN A 56 2.18 14.33 -7.91
N VAL A 57 1.12 14.74 -8.60
CA VAL A 57 0.42 13.85 -9.53
C VAL A 57 1.26 13.75 -10.79
N ILE A 58 1.62 12.53 -11.18
CA ILE A 58 2.41 12.22 -12.36
C ILE A 58 1.64 11.28 -13.30
N VAL A 59 1.97 11.36 -14.58
CA VAL A 59 1.40 10.54 -15.64
C VAL A 59 2.52 9.79 -16.36
N VAL A 60 2.31 8.50 -16.60
CA VAL A 60 3.17 7.70 -17.47
C VAL A 60 2.35 7.36 -18.73
N PRO A 61 2.75 7.84 -19.92
CA PRO A 61 2.04 7.52 -21.15
C PRO A 61 2.32 6.09 -21.63
N ARG A 62 1.50 5.60 -22.57
CA ARG A 62 1.81 4.36 -23.29
C ARG A 62 3.13 4.47 -24.05
N GLY A 63 3.85 3.36 -24.15
CA GLY A 63 5.14 3.31 -24.83
C GLY A 63 6.27 4.02 -24.10
N TYR A 64 6.05 4.52 -22.87
CA TYR A 64 7.11 5.14 -22.10
C TYR A 64 8.15 4.09 -21.70
N ASP A 65 9.39 4.28 -22.13
CA ASP A 65 10.48 3.36 -21.84
C ASP A 65 10.99 3.51 -20.41
N ARG A 66 11.20 2.37 -19.77
CA ARG A 66 11.75 2.24 -18.43
C ARG A 66 12.99 1.36 -18.48
N THR A 67 13.92 1.70 -17.61
CA THR A 67 15.10 0.89 -17.31
C THR A 67 15.14 0.74 -15.80
N GLY A 68 15.15 -0.50 -15.31
CA GLY A 68 15.24 -0.80 -13.90
C GLY A 68 16.62 -0.44 -13.36
N THR A 69 16.65 -0.04 -12.09
CA THR A 69 17.87 0.32 -11.38
C THR A 69 18.49 -0.93 -10.75
N THR A 70 19.80 -1.15 -10.96
CA THR A 70 20.57 -2.17 -10.26
C THR A 70 21.43 -1.56 -9.14
N PRO A 71 21.84 -2.33 -8.12
CA PRO A 71 22.69 -1.82 -7.04
C PRO A 71 24.07 -1.32 -7.46
N ASP A 72 24.59 -1.75 -8.62
CA ASP A 72 25.88 -1.32 -9.17
C ASP A 72 25.74 -0.19 -10.22
N GLY A 73 24.55 0.37 -10.37
CA GLY A 73 24.26 1.49 -11.29
C GLY A 73 24.26 1.11 -12.76
N GLN A 74 24.39 -0.17 -13.10
CA GLN A 74 24.24 -0.65 -14.47
C GLN A 74 22.77 -0.69 -14.88
N PRO A 75 22.46 -0.61 -16.19
CA PRO A 75 21.08 -0.74 -16.64
C PRO A 75 20.49 -2.11 -16.32
N GLY A 76 19.35 -2.12 -15.62
CA GLY A 76 18.60 -3.33 -15.30
C GLY A 76 17.70 -3.82 -16.43
N ILE A 77 16.58 -4.42 -16.05
CA ILE A 77 15.52 -4.81 -16.99
C ILE A 77 14.98 -3.60 -17.74
N ARG A 78 14.65 -3.77 -19.03
CA ARG A 78 14.04 -2.72 -19.85
C ARG A 78 12.64 -3.13 -20.28
N TRP A 79 11.70 -2.19 -20.24
CA TRP A 79 10.35 -2.42 -20.71
C TRP A 79 9.70 -1.11 -21.14
N SER A 80 8.69 -1.19 -22.01
CA SER A 80 7.86 -0.05 -22.39
C SER A 80 6.50 -0.17 -21.73
N ALA A 81 5.97 0.92 -21.18
CA ALA A 81 4.68 0.93 -20.52
C ALA A 81 3.55 0.54 -21.50
N ARG A 82 2.88 -0.58 -21.25
CA ARG A 82 1.77 -1.05 -22.11
C ARG A 82 0.51 -0.19 -21.99
N TYR A 83 0.22 0.29 -20.78
CA TYR A 83 -0.94 1.10 -20.47
C TYR A 83 -0.52 2.44 -19.88
N ALA A 84 -1.27 3.49 -20.18
CA ALA A 84 -1.09 4.76 -19.49
C ALA A 84 -1.53 4.64 -18.02
N CYS A 85 -0.78 5.26 -17.12
CA CYS A 85 -1.15 5.35 -15.70
C CYS A 85 -0.99 6.75 -15.13
N VAL A 86 -1.79 7.04 -14.10
CA VAL A 86 -1.77 8.28 -13.33
C VAL A 86 -1.73 7.95 -11.84
N GLY A 87 -1.03 8.76 -11.07
CA GLY A 87 -0.80 8.49 -9.66
C GLY A 87 0.09 9.50 -8.99
N ALA A 88 0.43 9.27 -7.73
CA ALA A 88 1.26 10.16 -6.94
C ALA A 88 2.69 9.62 -6.81
N ASN A 89 3.68 10.51 -6.91
CA ASN A 89 5.06 10.21 -6.57
C ASN A 89 5.38 10.55 -5.11
N GLY A 90 6.66 10.55 -4.74
CA GLY A 90 7.11 11.07 -3.46
C GLY A 90 8.61 11.30 -3.43
N ALA A 91 9.06 12.09 -2.47
CA ALA A 91 10.46 12.46 -2.22
C ALA A 91 11.18 13.03 -3.46
N GLY A 92 10.45 13.77 -4.32
CA GLY A 92 10.98 14.32 -5.57
C GLY A 92 11.35 13.28 -6.64
N MET A 93 11.08 11.99 -6.42
CA MET A 93 11.42 10.93 -7.36
C MET A 93 10.38 10.88 -8.50
N PRO A 94 10.80 10.62 -9.76
CA PRO A 94 9.87 10.49 -10.90
C PRO A 94 9.24 9.08 -10.96
N LEU A 95 8.90 8.50 -9.80
CA LEU A 95 8.35 7.15 -9.65
C LEU A 95 7.01 7.18 -8.92
N MET A 96 6.07 6.38 -9.41
CA MET A 96 4.70 6.35 -8.90
C MET A 96 4.62 5.41 -7.70
N LEU A 97 4.31 5.94 -6.53
CA LEU A 97 4.15 5.14 -5.29
C LEU A 97 2.73 4.60 -5.15
N ASN A 98 1.76 5.19 -5.85
CA ASN A 98 0.40 4.67 -6.00
C ASN A 98 -0.22 5.23 -7.25
N GLY A 99 -1.20 4.53 -7.82
CA GLY A 99 -1.93 5.04 -8.98
C GLY A 99 -2.90 4.04 -9.56
N VAL A 100 -3.49 4.42 -10.68
CA VAL A 100 -4.41 3.61 -11.47
C VAL A 100 -4.04 3.72 -12.94
N ASN A 101 -4.12 2.60 -13.66
CA ASN A 101 -4.01 2.63 -15.11
C ASN A 101 -5.39 2.85 -15.75
N GLU A 102 -5.39 3.44 -16.93
CA GLU A 102 -5.84 2.69 -18.09
C GLU A 102 -7.13 1.85 -18.08
N LYS A 103 -6.95 0.68 -17.47
CA LYS A 103 -7.85 -0.46 -17.47
C LYS A 103 -8.45 -0.68 -16.09
N GLY A 104 -8.31 0.28 -15.18
CA GLY A 104 -8.82 0.23 -13.81
C GLY A 104 -7.96 -0.57 -12.83
N LEU A 105 -6.76 -1.03 -13.23
CA LEU A 105 -5.83 -1.66 -12.29
C LEU A 105 -5.21 -0.57 -11.42
N ALA A 106 -5.51 -0.63 -10.12
CA ALA A 106 -4.96 0.27 -9.12
C ALA A 106 -3.91 -0.45 -8.26
N CYS A 107 -2.77 0.20 -8.04
CA CYS A 107 -1.64 -0.32 -7.26
C CYS A 107 -1.16 0.72 -6.25
N GLY A 108 -0.70 0.26 -5.09
CA GLY A 108 -0.08 1.11 -4.07
C GLY A 108 1.10 0.39 -3.44
N LEU A 109 2.21 1.11 -3.28
CA LEU A 109 3.41 0.65 -2.61
C LEU A 109 3.33 0.98 -1.12
N PHE A 110 3.36 -0.06 -0.29
CA PHE A 110 3.26 0.05 1.17
C PHE A 110 4.60 -0.33 1.79
N TYR A 111 5.07 0.52 2.71
CA TYR A 111 6.34 0.28 3.38
C TYR A 111 6.22 -0.93 4.31
N PHE A 112 7.17 -1.87 4.23
CA PHE A 112 7.19 -3.09 5.06
C PHE A 112 8.53 -3.25 5.80
N PRO A 113 8.88 -2.28 6.67
CA PRO A 113 10.17 -2.22 7.33
C PRO A 113 10.37 -3.39 8.30
N GLY A 114 11.60 -3.88 8.38
CA GLY A 114 11.97 -5.01 9.26
C GLY A 114 11.52 -6.39 8.78
N MET A 115 10.70 -6.47 7.72
CA MET A 115 10.13 -7.72 7.23
C MET A 115 10.41 -7.97 5.74
N ALA A 116 10.42 -6.92 4.91
CA ALA A 116 10.75 -7.07 3.50
C ALA A 116 12.21 -7.51 3.32
N GLN A 117 12.41 -8.54 2.50
CA GLN A 117 13.72 -9.02 2.06
C GLN A 117 13.70 -9.17 0.53
N TYR A 118 14.82 -8.87 -0.11
CA TYR A 118 14.99 -8.99 -1.55
C TYR A 118 16.12 -9.96 -1.87
N MET A 119 16.07 -10.55 -3.06
CA MET A 119 17.10 -11.47 -3.52
C MET A 119 18.47 -10.77 -3.58
N PRO A 120 19.57 -11.46 -3.22
CA PRO A 120 20.91 -10.92 -3.43
C PRO A 120 21.14 -10.58 -4.90
N TYR A 121 21.75 -9.43 -5.14
CA TYR A 121 22.09 -9.01 -6.50
C TYR A 121 23.28 -9.80 -7.05
N SER A 122 23.18 -10.21 -8.32
CA SER A 122 24.24 -10.81 -9.11
C SER A 122 24.34 -10.06 -10.45
N LYS A 123 25.56 -9.70 -10.86
CA LYS A 123 25.81 -9.03 -12.15
C LYS A 123 25.32 -9.83 -13.34
N GLN A 124 25.35 -11.16 -13.25
CA GLN A 124 24.83 -12.06 -14.27
C GLN A 124 23.30 -11.92 -14.47
N ALA A 125 22.59 -11.40 -13.47
CA ALA A 125 21.15 -11.18 -13.49
C ALA A 125 20.75 -9.71 -13.71
N ALA A 126 21.69 -8.82 -14.07
CA ALA A 126 21.42 -7.39 -14.22
C ALA A 126 20.25 -7.10 -15.18
N SER A 127 20.20 -7.76 -16.34
CA SER A 127 19.14 -7.57 -17.36
C SER A 127 17.72 -7.99 -16.92
N ARG A 128 17.58 -8.59 -15.74
CA ARG A 128 16.31 -9.02 -15.14
C ARG A 128 16.14 -8.50 -13.70
N THR A 129 16.85 -7.43 -13.36
CA THR A 129 16.82 -6.77 -12.05
C THR A 129 16.18 -5.38 -12.17
N LEU A 130 15.43 -4.99 -11.15
CA LEU A 130 14.92 -3.64 -10.90
C LEU A 130 14.91 -3.39 -9.39
N ALA A 131 14.84 -2.13 -8.98
CA ALA A 131 14.69 -1.80 -7.57
C ALA A 131 13.26 -2.08 -7.08
N ALA A 132 13.09 -2.36 -5.80
CA ALA A 132 11.80 -2.75 -5.24
C ALA A 132 10.74 -1.63 -5.21
N TRP A 133 11.13 -0.39 -5.51
CA TRP A 133 10.26 0.78 -5.56
C TRP A 133 9.93 1.21 -7.01
N GLU A 134 10.26 0.37 -8.01
CA GLU A 134 10.04 0.61 -9.44
C GLU A 134 8.94 -0.27 -10.05
#